data_AF-A0AAV2ESE4-F1
#
_entry.id   AF-A0AAV2ESE4-F1
#
_cell.length_a   1.000
_cell.length_b   1.000
_cell.length_c   1.000
_cell.angle_alpha   90.00
_cell.angle_beta   90.00
_cell.angle_gamma   90.00
#
_symmetry.space_group_name_H-M   'P 1'
#
loop_
_entity.id
_entity.type
_entity.pdbx_description
1 polymer ?
#
loop_
_entity_poly.entity_id
_entity_poly.type
_entity_poly.pdbx_seq_one_letter_code
_entity_poly.pdbx_strand_id
1 'polypeptide(L)' 'MVFEFEDNYLVVLEKEAAVGSSSQVLQDYGIPCERSQDLLQPYVECNVEEGQSVVDGDFGDSPVSNLEIGVDGILWA' A
#
# COMPACT_ATOMS: atom_id res chain seq x y z
N MET A 1 -13.83 0.39 9.37
CA MET A 1 -12.72 0.88 8.53
C MET A 1 -13.33 1.48 7.27
N VAL A 2 -12.81 2.60 6.79
CA VAL A 2 -13.31 3.29 5.59
C VAL A 2 -12.12 3.53 4.67
N PHE A 3 -12.27 3.15 3.41
CA PHE A 3 -11.23 3.27 2.37
C PHE A 3 -11.80 4.03 1.19
N GLU A 4 -11.04 4.98 0.66
CA GLU A 4 -11.36 5.77 -0.52
C GLU A 4 -10.42 5.37 -1.67
N PHE A 5 -10.99 5.15 -2.84
CA PHE A 5 -10.27 4.75 -4.06
C PHE A 5 -10.33 5.87 -5.12
N GLU A 6 -9.51 5.76 -6.17
CA GLU A 6 -9.27 6.81 -7.18
C GLU A 6 -10.55 7.41 -7.79
N ASP A 7 -11.59 6.60 -8.01
CA ASP A 7 -12.87 7.03 -8.59
C ASP A 7 -13.84 7.65 -7.56
N ASN A 8 -13.35 8.06 -6.38
CA ASN A 8 -14.15 8.42 -5.21
C ASN A 8 -15.08 7.27 -4.77
N TYR A 9 -14.69 6.03 -5.03
CA TYR A 9 -15.41 4.86 -4.57
C TYR A 9 -15.06 4.60 -3.10
N LEU A 10 -16.09 4.42 -2.26
CA LEU A 10 -15.93 4.23 -0.83
C LEU A 10 -16.24 2.78 -0.44
N VAL A 11 -15.28 2.13 0.22
CA VAL A 11 -15.46 0.81 0.83
C VAL A 11 -15.53 0.97 2.34
N VAL A 12 -16.62 0.48 2.94
CA VAL A 12 -16.83 0.48 4.38
C VAL A 12 -16.88 -0.95 4.89
N LEU A 13 -15.96 -1.28 5.79
CA LEU A 13 -15.85 -2.57 6.46
C LEU A 13 -16.11 -2.40 7.96
N GLU A 14 -16.89 -3.27 8.56
CA GLU A 14 -17.00 -3.33 10.03
C GLU A 14 -15.67 -3.90 10.59
N LYS A 15 -15.12 -3.27 11.63
CA LYS A 15 -13.73 -3.50 12.04
C LYS A 15 -13.56 -4.89 12.66
N GLU A 16 -14.42 -5.25 13.57
CA GLU A 16 -14.36 -6.48 14.37
C GLU A 16 -14.57 -7.72 13.50
N ALA A 17 -15.49 -7.67 12.54
CA ALA A 17 -15.80 -8.68 11.55
C ALA A 17 -14.67 -8.83 10.52
N ALA A 18 -14.08 -7.72 10.05
CA ALA A 18 -12.93 -7.77 9.14
C ALA A 18 -11.73 -8.44 9.82
N VAL A 19 -11.39 -8.03 11.04
CA VAL A 19 -10.30 -8.65 11.81
C VAL A 19 -10.62 -10.11 12.15
N GLY A 20 -11.86 -10.40 12.54
CA GLY A 20 -12.31 -11.76 12.89
C GLY A 20 -12.29 -12.75 11.73
N SER A 21 -12.47 -12.26 10.49
CA SER A 21 -12.44 -13.10 9.28
C SER A 21 -11.05 -13.24 8.64
N SER A 22 -10.07 -12.40 9.02
CA SER A 22 -8.73 -12.38 8.42
C SER A 22 -8.06 -13.75 8.36
N SER A 23 -8.01 -14.48 9.49
CA SER A 23 -7.38 -15.81 9.56
C SER A 23 -8.02 -16.82 8.60
N GLN A 24 -9.36 -16.81 8.49
CA GLN A 24 -10.07 -17.71 7.58
C GLN A 24 -9.76 -17.37 6.12
N VAL A 25 -9.75 -16.08 5.77
CA VAL A 25 -9.39 -15.63 4.42
C VAL A 25 -7.97 -16.05 4.07
N LEU A 26 -6.99 -15.88 4.97
CA LEU A 26 -5.62 -16.33 4.70
C LEU A 26 -5.55 -17.83 4.44
N GLN A 27 -6.26 -18.65 5.22
CA GLN A 27 -6.30 -20.10 5.05
C GLN A 27 -6.97 -20.51 3.73
N ASP A 28 -8.13 -19.92 3.43
CA ASP A 28 -8.92 -20.26 2.24
C ASP A 28 -8.16 -19.95 0.94
N TYR A 29 -7.35 -18.89 0.95
CA TYR A 29 -6.54 -18.47 -0.19
C TYR A 29 -5.09 -18.97 -0.14
N GLY A 30 -4.71 -19.75 0.88
CA GLY A 30 -3.36 -20.29 1.02
C GLY A 30 -2.27 -19.23 1.23
N ILE A 31 -2.61 -18.08 1.81
CA ILE A 31 -1.71 -16.97 2.07
C ILE A 31 -0.96 -17.23 3.39
N PRO A 32 0.38 -17.27 3.40
CA PRO A 32 1.13 -17.61 4.61
C PRO A 32 1.00 -16.59 5.75
N CYS A 33 0.98 -15.30 5.42
CA CYS A 33 0.95 -14.19 6.35
C CYS A 33 0.19 -13.01 5.75
N GLU A 34 -0.54 -12.26 6.59
CA GLU A 34 -1.24 -11.02 6.18
C GLU A 34 -0.31 -9.88 5.74
N ARG A 35 0.97 -9.91 6.15
CA ARG A 35 1.93 -8.83 5.95
C ARG A 35 3.29 -9.39 5.55
N SER A 36 4.00 -8.64 4.73
CA SER A 36 5.43 -8.84 4.49
C SER A 36 6.26 -8.42 5.71
N GLN A 37 7.50 -8.92 5.78
CA GLN A 37 8.36 -8.77 6.96
C GLN A 37 8.79 -7.32 7.23
N ASP A 38 8.96 -6.52 6.18
CA ASP A 38 9.28 -5.10 6.23
C ASP A 38 8.16 -4.29 6.90
N LEU A 39 6.90 -4.64 6.64
CA LEU A 39 5.73 -3.98 7.24
C LEU A 39 5.52 -4.32 8.71
N LEU A 40 6.30 -5.24 9.29
CA LEU A 40 6.32 -5.51 10.73
C LEU A 40 7.24 -4.55 11.49
N GLN A 41 8.13 -3.84 10.78
CA GLN A 41 8.99 -2.84 11.39
C GLN A 41 8.15 -1.62 11.81
N PRO A 42 8.60 -0.85 12.82
CA PRO A 42 7.96 0.40 13.19
C PRO A 42 7.88 1.36 12.00
N TYR A 43 6.77 2.10 11.91
CA TYR A 43 6.63 3.16 10.92
C TYR A 43 7.66 4.26 11.18
N VAL A 44 8.40 4.66 10.16
CA VAL A 44 9.29 5.81 10.21
C VAL A 44 8.52 7.02 9.69
N GLU A 45 8.33 8.02 10.54
CA GLU A 45 7.83 9.32 10.10
C GLU A 45 8.92 9.96 9.23
N CYS A 46 8.80 9.83 7.91
CA CYS A 46 9.54 10.69 7.02
C CYS A 46 8.94 12.10 7.18
N ASN A 47 9.71 13.02 7.77
CA ASN A 47 9.40 14.44 7.79
C ASN A 47 9.51 15.02 6.38
N VAL A 48 8.68 14.54 5.45
CA VAL A 48 8.53 15.10 4.12
C VAL A 48 7.75 16.39 4.30
N GLU A 49 8.47 17.48 4.48
CA GLU A 49 7.97 18.80 4.10
C GLU A 49 7.44 18.66 2.67
N GLU A 50 6.14 18.87 2.49
CA GLU A 50 5.41 18.71 1.23
C GLU A 50 6.19 19.36 0.08
N GLY A 51 6.93 18.56 -0.70
CA GLY A 51 7.71 19.04 -1.84
C GLY A 51 9.17 18.60 -1.92
N GLN A 52 9.75 17.96 -0.91
CA GLN A 52 11.10 17.38 -1.03
C GLN A 52 11.06 15.86 -1.08
N SER A 53 11.23 15.31 -2.30
CA SER A 53 11.58 13.90 -2.46
C SER A 53 12.85 13.64 -1.65
N VAL A 54 12.81 12.63 -0.79
CA VAL A 54 13.97 12.14 -0.04
C VAL A 54 14.97 11.57 -1.07
N VAL A 55 15.78 12.46 -1.65
CA VAL A 55 17.01 12.12 -2.36
C VAL A 55 18.12 12.20 -1.33
N ASP A 56 18.21 11.18 -0.47
CA ASP A 56 19.51 10.75 0.02
C ASP A 56 19.40 9.33 0.59
N GLY A 57 19.69 8.37 -0.27
CA GLY A 57 19.66 6.96 0.02
C GLY A 57 19.83 6.24 -1.30
N ASP A 58 21.03 5.75 -1.54
CA ASP A 58 21.49 5.02 -2.73
C ASP A 58 20.79 3.66 -2.89
N PHE A 59 19.45 3.67 -2.86
CA PHE A 59 18.60 2.63 -3.40
C PHE A 59 18.37 2.99 -4.86
N GLY A 60 19.03 2.25 -5.74
CA GLY A 60 18.72 2.26 -7.17
C GLY A 60 17.21 2.11 -7.38
N ASP A 61 16.74 2.86 -8.39
CA ASP A 61 15.36 3.16 -8.76
C ASP A 61 14.69 4.26 -7.94
N SER A 62 14.93 5.48 -8.44
CA SER A 62 14.08 6.66 -8.25
C SER A 62 12.60 6.27 -8.27
N PRO A 63 11.79 6.66 -7.26
CA PRO A 63 10.36 6.45 -7.33
C PRO A 63 9.87 7.22 -8.55
N VAL A 64 9.38 6.50 -9.55
CA VAL A 64 8.74 7.07 -10.73
C VAL A 64 7.77 8.14 -10.27
N SER A 65 8.14 9.40 -10.53
CA SER A 65 7.25 10.52 -10.32
C SER A 65 5.99 10.24 -11.13
N ASN A 66 4.82 10.29 -10.50
CA ASN A 66 3.52 10.17 -11.17
C ASN A 66 3.33 11.23 -12.29
N LEU A 67 4.28 12.15 -12.48
CA LEU A 67 4.34 13.08 -13.60
C LEU A 67 4.80 12.44 -14.92
N GLU A 68 5.38 11.24 -14.90
CA GLU A 68 5.82 10.50 -16.09
C GLU A 68 5.05 9.18 -16.32
N ILE A 69 3.85 9.02 -15.73
CA ILE A 69 2.86 8.10 -16.31
C ILE A 69 2.33 8.77 -17.58
N GLY A 70 3.12 8.63 -18.65
CA GLY A 70 2.61 8.72 -20.00
C GLY A 70 1.45 7.75 -20.15
N VAL A 71 0.50 8.12 -21.01
CA VAL A 71 -0.78 7.45 -21.28
C VAL A 71 -0.69 6.00 -21.82
N ASP A 72 0.41 5.28 -21.58
CA ASP A 72 0.54 3.87 -21.95
C ASP A 72 0.52 3.00 -20.70
N GLY A 73 -0.50 2.14 -20.64
CA GLY A 73 -1.04 1.56 -19.42
C GLY A 73 -0.08 0.66 -18.64
N ILE A 74 -0.29 0.65 -17.32
CA ILE A 74 0.22 -0.40 -16.44
C ILE A 74 -0.43 -1.72 -16.88
N LEU A 75 0.33 -2.53 -17.60
CA LEU A 75 -0.10 -3.86 -18.04
C LEU A 75 0.07 -4.81 -16.85
N TRP A 76 -1.01 -5.06 -16.12
CA TRP A 76 -1.05 -6.16 -15.16
C TRP A 76 -1.04 -7.48 -15.95
N ALA A 77 -0.02 -8.31 -15.71
CA ALA A 77 0.05 -9.69 -16.17
C ALA A 77 -0.70 -10.62 -15.20
#